data_AF-A0A846WF05-F1
#
_entry.id   AF-A0A846WF05-F1
#
_cell.length_a   1.000
_cell.length_b   1.000
_cell.length_c   1.000
_cell.angle_alpha   90.00
_cell.angle_beta   90.00
_cell.angle_gamma   90.00
#
_symmetry.space_group_name_H-M   'P 1'
#
loop_
_entity.id
_entity.type
_entity.pdbx_description
1 polymer ?
#
loop_
_entity_poly.entity_id
_entity_poly.type
_entity_poly.pdbx_seq_one_letter_code
_entity_poly.pdbx_strand_id
1 'polypeptide(L)'
;MTLSRSKNSEESAPADLLVGGIATGIGSWPGTDPREAAATIIGELPDLAHLVELPQRGIGADMIGRVSALLVDLRFDSTTRGYRLAARPGSVSRRARDLLQFDLDAIEEAWETAGSAGTGRVVKLQSAGPLTLAAEVELPGGHRILTDPGAVRDLSESLAEGLARHADEVRRRLGARVVIQLDEPQLSTVLEGSLQGPSILNTIRALPEPDALRILDTVIEAQNAPVLLHTCASRPALATIGRTAAAGISFDAATITTADLDALGDIVDQGKKIALGLTPAEQPAAPITWREIAEPAVRLVDRLGFPRATLATQILVTPACGLAGASLEWSRRALALSTEVARAFAEEPESLNVE
;
A
#
# COMPACT_ATOMS: atom_id res chain seq x y z
N MET A 1 -30.58 41.44 -28.43
CA MET A 1 -30.39 40.10 -29.04
C MET A 1 -28.94 39.73 -28.78
N THR A 2 -28.68 39.22 -27.57
CA THR A 2 -27.31 39.06 -27.03
C THR A 2 -27.03 37.57 -27.01
N LEU A 3 -26.20 37.10 -27.93
CA LEU A 3 -25.82 35.70 -28.04
C LEU A 3 -24.92 35.32 -26.87
N SER A 4 -25.45 34.44 -26.02
CA SER A 4 -24.76 33.77 -24.93
C SER A 4 -23.60 32.92 -25.47
N ARG A 5 -22.37 33.21 -25.04
CA ARG A 5 -21.26 32.27 -25.17
C ARG A 5 -21.32 31.32 -23.97
N SER A 6 -21.68 30.08 -24.26
CA SER A 6 -21.50 28.91 -23.38
C SER A 6 -20.10 28.92 -22.76
N LYS A 7 -20.02 28.99 -21.44
CA LYS A 7 -18.84 28.54 -20.70
C LYS A 7 -18.85 27.02 -20.75
N ASN A 8 -18.06 26.45 -21.66
CA ASN A 8 -17.67 25.06 -21.54
C ASN A 8 -16.88 24.94 -20.24
N SER A 9 -17.38 24.12 -19.33
CA SER A 9 -16.62 23.58 -18.20
C SER A 9 -15.38 22.90 -18.74
N GLU A 10 -14.22 23.50 -18.50
CA GLU A 10 -12.94 22.81 -18.60
C GLU A 10 -12.99 21.64 -17.61
N GLU A 11 -13.22 20.45 -18.16
CA GLU A 11 -12.97 19.18 -17.50
C GLU A 11 -11.48 19.16 -17.18
N SER A 12 -11.14 19.53 -15.94
CA SER A 12 -9.76 19.58 -15.46
C SER A 12 -9.12 18.22 -15.69
N ALA A 13 -7.96 18.18 -16.33
CA ALA A 13 -7.13 16.98 -16.42
C ALA A 13 -7.09 16.28 -15.05
N PRO A 14 -7.14 14.94 -14.97
CA PRO A 14 -7.11 14.25 -13.69
C PRO A 14 -5.84 14.67 -12.94
N ALA A 15 -6.01 15.40 -11.84
CA ALA A 15 -4.90 15.85 -11.03
C ALA A 15 -4.15 14.62 -10.52
N ASP A 16 -2.82 14.63 -10.68
CA ASP A 16 -1.93 13.58 -10.16
C ASP A 16 -2.19 13.42 -8.66
N LEU A 17 -2.81 12.30 -8.25
CA LEU A 17 -3.19 12.07 -6.84
C LEU A 17 -2.01 11.64 -5.98
N LEU A 18 -0.94 11.15 -6.61
CA LEU A 18 0.28 10.68 -5.98
C LEU A 18 1.40 11.69 -6.26
N VAL A 19 1.42 12.79 -5.52
CA VAL A 19 2.52 13.76 -5.60
C VAL A 19 3.69 13.33 -4.72
N GLY A 20 4.90 13.76 -5.05
CA GLY A 20 6.04 13.66 -4.13
C GLY A 20 5.98 14.70 -3.02
N GLY A 21 6.95 14.68 -2.11
CA GLY A 21 7.05 15.64 -1.01
C GLY A 21 5.94 15.52 0.04
N ILE A 22 5.23 14.38 0.08
CA ILE A 22 4.18 14.09 1.07
C ILE A 22 4.52 12.82 1.85
N ALA A 23 3.91 12.68 3.02
CA ALA A 23 4.05 11.50 3.85
C ALA A 23 2.78 10.65 3.87
N THR A 24 2.94 9.34 4.03
CA THR A 24 1.84 8.42 4.36
C THR A 24 2.35 7.26 5.22
N GLY A 25 1.44 6.52 5.86
CA GLY A 25 1.74 5.26 6.54
C GLY A 25 1.59 4.07 5.60
N ILE A 26 2.15 2.90 5.92
CA ILE A 26 1.98 1.69 5.08
C ILE A 26 0.55 1.13 5.20
N GLY A 27 -0.03 1.09 6.40
CA GLY A 27 -1.43 0.71 6.59
C GLY A 27 -1.74 0.13 7.97
N SER A 28 -0.91 -0.83 8.41
CA SER A 28 -1.10 -1.50 9.69
C SER A 28 -0.66 -0.64 10.88
N TRP A 29 -1.44 -0.68 11.96
CA TRP A 29 -1.31 0.19 13.12
C TRP A 29 -1.48 -0.59 14.43
N PRO A 30 -0.79 -0.21 15.53
CA PRO A 30 -0.93 -0.91 16.80
C PRO A 30 -2.24 -0.57 17.52
N GLY A 31 -2.69 -1.47 18.38
CA GLY A 31 -3.94 -1.33 19.12
C GLY A 31 -5.14 -1.95 18.41
N THR A 32 -6.31 -1.73 19.00
CA THR A 32 -7.58 -2.35 18.58
C THR A 32 -8.74 -1.36 18.44
N ASP A 33 -8.52 -0.08 18.76
CA ASP A 33 -9.54 0.97 18.69
C ASP A 33 -9.50 1.67 17.31
N PRO A 34 -10.51 1.46 16.44
CA PRO A 34 -10.55 2.09 15.12
C PRO A 34 -10.76 3.60 15.16
N ARG A 35 -11.43 4.15 16.19
CA ARG A 35 -11.69 5.59 16.29
C ARG A 35 -10.43 6.36 16.67
N GLU A 36 -9.72 5.88 17.69
CA GLU A 36 -8.45 6.51 18.09
C GLU A 36 -7.43 6.44 16.95
N ALA A 37 -7.36 5.29 16.27
CA ALA A 37 -6.48 5.11 15.13
C ALA A 37 -6.84 6.05 13.96
N ALA A 38 -8.11 6.13 13.57
CA ALA A 38 -8.56 7.01 12.50
C ALA A 38 -8.29 8.49 12.80
N ALA A 39 -8.61 8.95 14.03
CA ALA A 39 -8.33 10.32 14.44
C ALA A 39 -6.82 10.64 14.41
N THR A 40 -5.99 9.70 14.86
CA THR A 40 -4.53 9.85 14.80
C THR A 40 -4.04 9.96 13.36
N ILE A 41 -4.44 9.05 12.47
CA ILE A 41 -3.99 9.03 11.08
C ILE A 41 -4.42 10.29 10.32
N ILE A 42 -5.65 10.75 10.51
CA ILE A 42 -6.14 11.98 9.86
C ILE A 42 -5.37 13.22 10.36
N GLY A 43 -4.99 13.24 11.63
CA GLY A 43 -4.24 14.35 12.24
C GLY A 43 -2.76 14.38 11.85
N GLU A 44 -2.09 13.23 11.81
CA GLU A 44 -0.65 13.13 11.52
C GLU A 44 -0.32 13.14 10.02
N LEU A 45 -1.28 12.73 9.16
CA LEU A 45 -1.11 12.63 7.71
C LEU A 45 -2.12 13.54 6.97
N PRO A 46 -1.84 14.86 6.90
CA PRO A 46 -2.78 15.81 6.30
C PRO A 46 -2.99 15.57 4.80
N ASP A 47 -1.95 15.17 4.08
CA ASP A 47 -1.97 15.07 2.61
C ASP A 47 -2.47 13.71 2.09
N LEU A 48 -2.07 12.61 2.74
CA LEU A 48 -2.41 11.24 2.32
C LEU A 48 -2.66 10.32 3.53
N ALA A 49 -3.76 10.58 4.24
CA ALA A 49 -4.28 9.69 5.28
C ALA A 49 -4.70 8.34 4.68
N HIS A 50 -4.70 7.28 5.48
CA HIS A 50 -5.08 5.94 5.03
C HIS A 50 -6.15 5.30 5.91
N LEU A 51 -6.95 4.39 5.33
CA LEU A 51 -7.83 3.53 6.13
C LEU A 51 -6.98 2.58 6.97
N VAL A 52 -7.17 2.55 8.29
CA VAL A 52 -6.27 1.80 9.18
C VAL A 52 -6.56 0.30 9.16
N GLU A 53 -5.49 -0.50 9.19
CA GLU A 53 -5.55 -1.93 9.49
C GLU A 53 -5.12 -2.21 10.93
N LEU A 54 -5.97 -2.90 11.70
CA LEU A 54 -5.74 -3.21 13.11
C LEU A 54 -5.66 -4.73 13.32
N PRO A 55 -4.54 -5.37 12.95
CA PRO A 55 -4.39 -6.84 12.99
C PRO A 55 -4.51 -7.42 14.41
N GLN A 56 -4.25 -6.63 15.46
CA GLN A 56 -4.38 -7.07 16.86
C GLN A 56 -5.83 -7.40 17.27
N ARG A 57 -6.83 -7.07 16.44
CA ARG A 57 -8.23 -7.53 16.60
C ARG A 57 -8.42 -9.01 16.23
N GLY A 58 -7.35 -9.70 15.81
CA GLY A 58 -7.31 -11.15 15.61
C GLY A 58 -7.74 -11.58 14.21
N ILE A 59 -8.14 -12.85 14.09
CA ILE A 59 -8.51 -13.48 12.80
C ILE A 59 -9.54 -12.63 12.03
N GLY A 60 -9.26 -12.40 10.76
CA GLY A 60 -10.07 -11.57 9.86
C GLY A 60 -9.72 -10.08 9.91
N ALA A 61 -8.89 -9.64 10.86
CA ALA A 61 -8.38 -8.27 10.94
C ALA A 61 -6.97 -8.12 10.34
N ASP A 62 -6.22 -9.23 10.25
CA ASP A 62 -4.93 -9.26 9.58
C ASP A 62 -5.05 -9.07 8.07
N MET A 63 -3.93 -8.73 7.43
CA MET A 63 -3.83 -8.37 6.02
C MET A 63 -4.47 -9.41 5.07
N ILE A 64 -4.32 -10.71 5.36
CA ILE A 64 -4.89 -11.79 4.53
C ILE A 64 -6.37 -11.99 4.86
N GLY A 65 -6.70 -12.11 6.14
CA GLY A 65 -8.08 -12.34 6.59
C GLY A 65 -9.04 -11.21 6.17
N ARG A 66 -8.57 -9.95 6.24
CA ARG A 66 -9.33 -8.75 5.87
C ARG A 66 -9.79 -8.76 4.42
N VAL A 67 -8.99 -9.32 3.51
CA VAL A 67 -9.35 -9.42 2.08
C VAL A 67 -10.63 -10.24 1.85
N SER A 68 -10.98 -11.14 2.76
CA SER A 68 -12.27 -11.85 2.68
C SER A 68 -13.50 -10.94 2.76
N ALA A 69 -13.35 -9.71 3.24
CA ALA A 69 -14.39 -8.68 3.20
C ALA A 69 -14.47 -7.94 1.85
N LEU A 70 -13.41 -8.00 1.04
CA LEU A 70 -13.30 -7.31 -0.24
C LEU A 70 -13.69 -8.22 -1.42
N LEU A 71 -13.36 -9.51 -1.36
CA LEU A 71 -13.61 -10.45 -2.46
C LEU A 71 -15.11 -10.61 -2.76
N VAL A 72 -15.48 -10.41 -4.03
CA VAL A 72 -16.86 -10.51 -4.53
C VAL A 72 -17.35 -11.95 -4.64
N ASP A 73 -16.55 -12.86 -5.19
CA ASP A 73 -16.99 -14.24 -5.50
C ASP A 73 -16.27 -15.32 -4.71
N LEU A 74 -15.17 -14.96 -4.04
CA LEU A 74 -14.39 -15.87 -3.21
C LEU A 74 -14.55 -15.57 -1.72
N ARG A 75 -14.47 -16.61 -0.89
CA ARG A 75 -14.65 -16.51 0.56
C ARG A 75 -13.56 -17.28 1.27
N PHE A 76 -13.11 -16.76 2.40
CA PHE A 76 -12.11 -17.42 3.24
C PHE A 76 -12.75 -18.06 4.48
N ASP A 77 -12.14 -19.16 4.89
CA ASP A 77 -12.30 -19.80 6.19
C ASP A 77 -10.92 -19.94 6.84
N SER A 78 -10.88 -20.08 8.17
CA SER A 78 -9.62 -20.29 8.88
C SER A 78 -9.31 -21.78 9.02
N THR A 79 -8.03 -22.08 9.08
CA THR A 79 -7.47 -23.39 9.40
C THR A 79 -6.43 -23.23 10.50
N THR A 80 -5.85 -24.33 10.97
CA THR A 80 -4.72 -24.28 11.91
C THR A 80 -3.44 -23.73 11.28
N ARG A 81 -3.36 -23.63 9.94
CA ARG A 81 -2.19 -23.16 9.19
C ARG A 81 -2.33 -21.76 8.61
N GLY A 82 -3.54 -21.17 8.64
CA GLY A 82 -3.82 -19.89 8.00
C GLY A 82 -5.21 -19.87 7.37
N TYR A 83 -5.32 -19.34 6.16
CA TYR A 83 -6.60 -19.20 5.45
C TYR A 83 -6.74 -20.18 4.30
N ARG A 84 -7.98 -20.57 4.01
CA ARG A 84 -8.34 -21.37 2.84
C ARG A 84 -9.57 -20.83 2.14
N LEU A 85 -9.71 -21.12 0.84
CA LEU A 85 -10.96 -20.91 0.12
C LEU A 85 -12.07 -21.80 0.66
N ALA A 86 -13.27 -21.23 0.77
CA ALA A 86 -14.45 -21.90 1.28
C ALA A 86 -15.65 -21.71 0.33
N ALA A 87 -16.44 -22.77 0.18
CA ALA A 87 -17.64 -22.76 -0.67
C ALA A 87 -18.82 -21.97 -0.08
N ARG A 88 -18.79 -21.64 1.22
CA ARG A 88 -19.86 -20.90 1.91
C ARG A 88 -19.28 -19.85 2.86
N PRO A 89 -19.99 -18.74 3.11
CA PRO A 89 -19.54 -17.72 4.05
C PRO A 89 -19.33 -18.29 5.47
N GLY A 90 -18.06 -18.34 5.89
CA GLY A 90 -17.64 -18.75 7.23
C GLY A 90 -17.77 -17.64 8.27
N SER A 91 -17.41 -17.96 9.51
CA SER A 91 -17.30 -16.97 10.61
C SER A 91 -16.26 -15.89 10.30
N VAL A 92 -15.12 -16.28 9.70
CA VAL A 92 -14.05 -15.38 9.27
C VAL A 92 -14.57 -14.31 8.31
N SER A 93 -15.22 -14.71 7.22
CA SER A 93 -15.74 -13.77 6.22
C SER A 93 -16.82 -12.83 6.77
N ARG A 94 -17.60 -13.26 7.78
CA ARG A 94 -18.55 -12.36 8.47
C ARG A 94 -17.80 -11.36 9.36
N ARG A 95 -16.89 -11.87 10.19
CA ARG A 95 -16.08 -11.06 11.09
C ARG A 95 -15.26 -10.00 10.37
N ALA A 96 -14.58 -10.37 9.27
CA ALA A 96 -13.80 -9.43 8.47
C ALA A 96 -14.66 -8.29 7.91
N ARG A 97 -15.89 -8.58 7.45
CA ARG A 97 -16.84 -7.57 6.99
C ARG A 97 -17.30 -6.65 8.12
N ASP A 98 -17.63 -7.22 9.28
CA ASP A 98 -18.03 -6.43 10.44
C ASP A 98 -16.89 -5.49 10.87
N LEU A 99 -15.65 -6.00 10.93
CA LEU A 99 -14.46 -5.20 11.26
C LEU A 99 -14.18 -4.09 10.25
N LEU A 100 -14.31 -4.37 8.94
CA LEU A 100 -14.15 -3.37 7.89
C LEU A 100 -15.23 -2.28 7.99
N GLN A 101 -16.47 -2.66 8.29
CA GLN A 101 -17.57 -1.73 8.52
C GLN A 101 -17.25 -0.78 9.69
N PHE A 102 -16.78 -1.32 10.81
CA PHE A 102 -16.35 -0.50 11.96
C PHE A 102 -15.19 0.44 11.62
N ASP A 103 -14.24 0.00 10.79
CA ASP A 103 -13.13 0.85 10.35
C ASP A 103 -13.62 1.99 9.44
N LEU A 104 -14.56 1.70 8.54
CA LEU A 104 -15.19 2.68 7.66
C LEU A 104 -15.99 3.72 8.43
N ASP A 105 -16.79 3.28 9.40
CA ASP A 105 -17.58 4.20 10.24
C ASP A 105 -16.64 5.10 11.08
N ALA A 106 -15.52 4.55 11.58
CA ALA A 106 -14.55 5.31 12.38
C ALA A 106 -13.78 6.36 11.56
N ILE A 107 -13.35 6.03 10.34
CA ILE A 107 -12.70 7.02 9.47
C ILE A 107 -13.68 8.09 9.01
N GLU A 108 -14.94 7.73 8.74
CA GLU A 108 -16.00 8.68 8.36
C GLU A 108 -16.26 9.69 9.49
N GLU A 109 -16.45 9.21 10.73
CA GLU A 109 -16.61 10.06 11.92
C GLU A 109 -15.42 11.01 12.11
N ALA A 110 -14.19 10.49 12.01
CA ALA A 110 -12.99 11.31 12.17
C ALA A 110 -12.76 12.30 11.01
N TRP A 111 -13.17 11.93 9.78
CA TRP A 111 -13.10 12.78 8.60
C TRP A 111 -14.06 13.97 8.67
N GLU A 112 -15.28 13.73 9.14
CA GLU A 112 -16.27 14.79 9.41
C GLU A 112 -15.79 15.71 10.53
N THR A 113 -15.29 15.14 11.63
CA THR A 113 -14.78 15.91 12.78
C THR A 113 -13.62 16.83 12.38
N ALA A 114 -12.75 16.36 11.48
CA ALA A 114 -11.65 17.16 10.94
C ALA A 114 -12.08 18.16 9.85
N GLY A 115 -13.36 18.27 9.53
CA GLY A 115 -13.87 19.19 8.50
C GLY A 115 -13.37 18.88 7.09
N SER A 116 -13.10 17.61 6.79
CA SER A 116 -12.41 17.20 5.56
C SER A 116 -13.33 16.86 4.40
N ALA A 117 -14.64 16.76 4.64
CA ALA A 117 -15.63 16.52 3.61
C ALA A 117 -15.60 17.62 2.52
N GLY A 118 -15.52 17.22 1.25
CA GLY A 118 -15.53 18.15 0.10
C GLY A 118 -14.24 18.98 -0.09
N THR A 119 -13.20 18.73 0.69
CA THR A 119 -11.90 19.44 0.57
C THR A 119 -11.05 18.95 -0.61
N GLY A 120 -11.41 17.81 -1.23
CA GLY A 120 -10.62 17.18 -2.28
C GLY A 120 -9.38 16.43 -1.78
N ARG A 121 -9.23 16.27 -0.45
CA ARG A 121 -8.21 15.43 0.18
C ARG A 121 -8.24 14.00 -0.36
N VAL A 122 -7.09 13.35 -0.32
CA VAL A 122 -6.88 11.99 -0.83
C VAL A 122 -6.81 11.02 0.36
N VAL A 123 -7.47 9.87 0.21
CA VAL A 123 -7.39 8.76 1.15
C VAL A 123 -6.76 7.57 0.47
N LYS A 124 -5.76 6.98 1.10
CA LYS A 124 -5.14 5.74 0.66
C LYS A 124 -5.89 4.54 1.24
N LEU A 125 -6.17 3.55 0.41
CA LEU A 125 -6.66 2.23 0.81
C LEU A 125 -5.58 1.21 0.51
N GLN A 126 -5.46 0.18 1.32
CA GLN A 126 -4.49 -0.89 1.08
C GLN A 126 -5.12 -2.28 1.21
N SER A 127 -4.52 -3.26 0.55
CA SER A 127 -4.93 -4.65 0.55
C SER A 127 -3.79 -5.56 0.16
N ALA A 128 -3.79 -6.81 0.64
CA ALA A 128 -2.89 -7.82 0.10
C ALA A 128 -3.09 -7.97 -1.41
N GLY A 129 -1.98 -7.99 -2.15
CA GLY A 129 -1.98 -8.19 -3.59
C GLY A 129 -2.28 -9.64 -3.99
N PRO A 130 -2.62 -9.87 -5.28
CA PRO A 130 -3.03 -11.17 -5.79
C PRO A 130 -1.97 -12.28 -5.61
N LEU A 131 -0.67 -11.98 -5.75
CA LEU A 131 0.38 -13.00 -5.65
C LEU A 131 0.64 -13.42 -4.20
N THR A 132 0.60 -12.46 -3.27
CA THR A 132 0.69 -12.72 -1.84
C THR A 132 -0.51 -13.50 -1.35
N LEU A 133 -1.72 -13.14 -1.78
CA LEU A 133 -2.91 -13.94 -1.49
C LEU A 133 -2.81 -15.35 -2.08
N ALA A 134 -2.32 -15.48 -3.32
CA ALA A 134 -2.14 -16.78 -3.95
C ALA A 134 -1.12 -17.66 -3.21
N ALA A 135 -0.07 -17.04 -2.64
CA ALA A 135 0.96 -17.70 -1.86
C ALA A 135 0.49 -18.10 -0.44
N GLU A 136 -0.37 -17.31 0.19
CA GLU A 136 -0.78 -17.47 1.59
C GLU A 136 -2.11 -18.21 1.79
N VAL A 137 -2.99 -18.23 0.78
CA VAL A 137 -4.31 -18.87 0.89
C VAL A 137 -4.28 -20.27 0.26
N GLU A 138 -4.83 -21.24 0.98
CA GLU A 138 -4.97 -22.63 0.51
C GLU A 138 -6.27 -22.84 -0.28
N LEU A 139 -6.23 -23.71 -1.28
CA LEU A 139 -7.38 -24.36 -1.88
C LEU A 139 -8.02 -25.33 -0.86
N PRO A 140 -9.27 -25.78 -1.06
CA PRO A 140 -9.91 -26.76 -0.17
C PRO A 140 -9.10 -28.05 0.03
N GLY A 141 -8.27 -28.42 -0.96
CA GLY A 141 -7.35 -29.56 -0.92
C GLY A 141 -6.02 -29.31 -0.21
N GLY A 142 -5.80 -28.13 0.39
CA GLY A 142 -4.60 -27.79 1.17
C GLY A 142 -3.36 -27.33 0.38
N HIS A 143 -3.45 -27.27 -0.96
CA HIS A 143 -2.40 -26.66 -1.79
C HIS A 143 -2.59 -25.15 -1.85
N ARG A 144 -1.52 -24.36 -2.03
CA ARG A 144 -1.65 -22.90 -2.22
C ARG A 144 -2.39 -22.58 -3.51
N ILE A 145 -3.20 -21.52 -3.52
CA ILE A 145 -3.89 -21.03 -4.73
C ILE A 145 -2.90 -20.85 -5.89
N LEU A 146 -1.67 -20.38 -5.59
CA LEU A 146 -0.60 -20.19 -6.58
C LEU A 146 -0.31 -21.41 -7.46
N THR A 147 -0.64 -22.62 -7.00
CA THR A 147 -0.42 -23.86 -7.75
C THR A 147 -1.49 -24.15 -8.81
N ASP A 148 -2.60 -23.41 -8.82
CA ASP A 148 -3.71 -23.55 -9.76
C ASP A 148 -3.92 -22.23 -10.53
N PRO A 149 -3.51 -22.15 -11.82
CA PRO A 149 -3.66 -20.94 -12.61
C PRO A 149 -5.10 -20.45 -12.77
N GLY A 150 -6.09 -21.37 -12.74
CA GLY A 150 -7.50 -21.01 -12.79
C GLY A 150 -7.93 -20.31 -11.50
N ALA A 151 -7.55 -20.86 -10.36
CA ALA A 151 -7.83 -20.25 -9.06
C ALA A 151 -7.13 -18.90 -8.88
N VAL A 152 -5.90 -18.74 -9.38
CA VAL A 152 -5.18 -17.44 -9.37
C VAL A 152 -5.91 -16.39 -10.20
N ARG A 153 -6.41 -16.77 -11.38
CA ARG A 153 -7.19 -15.86 -12.23
C ARG A 153 -8.48 -15.44 -11.53
N ASP A 154 -9.26 -16.40 -11.03
CA ASP A 154 -10.54 -16.13 -10.38
C ASP A 154 -10.33 -15.27 -9.09
N LEU A 155 -9.23 -15.48 -8.37
CA LEU A 155 -8.81 -14.64 -7.24
C LEU A 155 -8.48 -13.21 -7.66
N SER A 156 -7.71 -13.05 -8.74
CA SER A 156 -7.30 -11.75 -9.25
C SER A 156 -8.50 -10.94 -9.74
N GLU A 157 -9.41 -11.56 -10.48
CA GLU A 157 -10.66 -10.94 -10.95
C GLU A 157 -11.57 -10.55 -9.78
N SER A 158 -11.77 -11.46 -8.82
CA SER A 158 -12.58 -11.18 -7.63
C SER A 158 -11.98 -10.10 -6.73
N LEU A 159 -10.65 -9.97 -6.67
CA LEU A 159 -9.95 -8.92 -5.92
C LEU A 159 -10.07 -7.58 -6.63
N ALA A 160 -9.85 -7.56 -7.95
CA ALA A 160 -9.94 -6.36 -8.77
C ALA A 160 -11.32 -5.70 -8.63
N GLU A 161 -12.39 -6.48 -8.75
CA GLU A 161 -13.76 -5.98 -8.57
C GLU A 161 -14.03 -5.53 -7.14
N GLY A 162 -13.54 -6.30 -6.15
CA GLY A 162 -13.68 -5.98 -4.73
C GLY A 162 -13.05 -4.65 -4.35
N LEU A 163 -11.84 -4.39 -4.84
CA LEU A 163 -11.10 -3.15 -4.62
C LEU A 163 -11.80 -1.95 -5.28
N ALA A 164 -12.29 -2.11 -6.52
CA ALA A 164 -13.03 -1.05 -7.19
C ALA A 164 -14.29 -0.66 -6.40
N ARG A 165 -15.07 -1.64 -5.95
CA ARG A 165 -16.26 -1.43 -5.10
C ARG A 165 -15.91 -0.78 -3.76
N HIS A 166 -14.80 -1.20 -3.14
CA HIS A 166 -14.36 -0.63 -1.86
C HIS A 166 -13.90 0.83 -2.02
N ALA A 167 -13.16 1.14 -3.08
CA ALA A 167 -12.75 2.49 -3.39
C ALA A 167 -13.95 3.41 -3.66
N ASP A 168 -14.95 2.93 -4.41
CA ASP A 168 -16.18 3.69 -4.68
C ASP A 168 -16.99 3.94 -3.41
N GLU A 169 -17.06 2.96 -2.51
CA GLU A 169 -17.72 3.14 -1.21
C GLU A 169 -17.04 4.22 -0.37
N VAL A 170 -15.70 4.22 -0.31
CA VAL A 170 -14.93 5.24 0.42
C VAL A 170 -15.09 6.62 -0.21
N ARG A 171 -15.04 6.72 -1.56
CA ARG A 171 -15.31 7.98 -2.28
C ARG A 171 -16.69 8.52 -1.91
N ARG A 172 -17.70 7.66 -1.89
CA ARG A 172 -19.10 8.02 -1.59
C ARG A 172 -19.28 8.50 -0.15
N ARG A 173 -18.67 7.81 0.82
CA ARG A 173 -18.74 8.18 2.25
C ARG A 173 -18.01 9.47 2.55
N LEU A 174 -16.76 9.59 2.10
CA LEU A 174 -15.88 10.68 2.53
C LEU A 174 -15.90 11.91 1.61
N GLY A 175 -16.45 11.78 0.40
CA GLY A 175 -16.29 12.79 -0.66
C GLY A 175 -14.83 13.02 -1.04
N ALA A 176 -13.97 12.02 -0.81
CA ALA A 176 -12.53 12.07 -0.98
C ALA A 176 -12.10 11.43 -2.31
N ARG A 177 -10.90 11.78 -2.78
CA ARG A 177 -10.23 11.02 -3.86
C ARG A 177 -9.51 9.82 -3.24
N VAL A 178 -9.30 8.76 -4.02
CA VAL A 178 -8.72 7.50 -3.51
C VAL A 178 -7.47 7.13 -4.28
N VAL A 179 -6.47 6.66 -3.54
CA VAL A 179 -5.30 5.93 -4.03
C VAL A 179 -5.35 4.52 -3.44
N ILE A 180 -4.96 3.52 -4.22
CA ILE A 180 -4.93 2.12 -3.77
C ILE A 180 -3.48 1.69 -3.60
N GLN A 181 -3.18 0.92 -2.56
CA GLN A 181 -1.91 0.23 -2.38
C GLN A 181 -2.17 -1.29 -2.40
N LEU A 182 -1.39 -2.01 -3.20
CA LEU A 182 -1.34 -3.47 -3.19
C LEU A 182 -0.07 -3.93 -2.48
N ASP A 183 -0.24 -4.71 -1.42
CA ASP A 183 0.85 -5.23 -0.61
C ASP A 183 1.28 -6.59 -1.13
N GLU A 184 2.48 -6.64 -1.71
CA GLU A 184 3.10 -7.83 -2.31
C GLU A 184 4.42 -8.24 -1.62
N PRO A 185 4.41 -8.57 -0.31
CA PRO A 185 5.60 -9.05 0.40
C PRO A 185 6.12 -10.40 -0.11
N GLN A 186 5.25 -11.26 -0.68
CA GLN A 186 5.65 -12.58 -1.18
C GLN A 186 6.14 -12.58 -2.64
N LEU A 187 6.12 -11.44 -3.34
CA LEU A 187 6.45 -11.37 -4.77
C LEU A 187 7.84 -11.93 -5.09
N SER A 188 8.89 -11.49 -4.38
CA SER A 188 10.24 -12.01 -4.60
C SER A 188 10.32 -13.52 -4.37
N THR A 189 9.70 -14.01 -3.28
CA THR A 189 9.64 -15.46 -2.94
C THR A 189 8.91 -16.28 -4.01
N VAL A 190 7.84 -15.73 -4.58
CA VAL A 190 7.05 -16.34 -5.67
C VAL A 190 7.88 -16.44 -6.96
N LEU A 191 8.59 -15.37 -7.32
CA LEU A 191 9.47 -15.35 -8.51
C LEU A 191 10.65 -16.31 -8.36
N GLU A 192 11.19 -16.46 -7.15
CA GLU A 192 12.30 -17.37 -6.86
C GLU A 192 11.85 -18.84 -6.73
N GLY A 193 10.57 -19.10 -6.49
CA GLY A 193 10.07 -20.45 -6.19
C GLY A 193 10.54 -20.97 -4.83
N SER A 194 10.74 -20.08 -3.86
CA SER A 194 11.26 -20.39 -2.53
C SER A 194 10.16 -20.54 -1.47
N LEU A 195 8.89 -20.56 -1.89
CA LEU A 195 7.75 -20.81 -1.00
C LEU A 195 7.75 -22.23 -0.46
N GLN A 196 7.57 -22.35 0.85
CA GLN A 196 7.37 -23.63 1.52
C GLN A 196 5.99 -24.18 1.16
N GLY A 197 5.93 -25.40 0.62
CA GLY A 197 4.67 -26.09 0.40
C GLY A 197 4.15 -26.82 1.65
N PRO A 198 3.02 -27.53 1.53
CA PRO A 198 2.35 -28.17 2.67
C PRO A 198 3.17 -29.28 3.35
N SER A 199 4.25 -29.74 2.71
CA SER A 199 5.24 -30.64 3.27
C SER A 199 6.61 -30.33 2.66
N ILE A 200 7.69 -30.75 3.34
CA ILE A 200 9.09 -30.59 2.86
C ILE A 200 9.30 -31.19 1.46
N LEU A 201 8.48 -32.16 1.05
CA LEU A 201 8.57 -32.84 -0.25
C LEU A 201 7.82 -32.12 -1.38
N ASN A 202 7.01 -31.11 -1.07
CA ASN A 202 6.26 -30.33 -2.06
C ASN A 202 6.82 -28.91 -2.11
N THR A 203 7.75 -28.65 -3.03
CA THR A 203 8.20 -27.29 -3.32
C THR A 203 7.27 -26.64 -4.35
N ILE A 204 6.95 -25.36 -4.15
CA ILE A 204 6.17 -24.60 -5.12
C ILE A 204 7.14 -24.02 -6.14
N ARG A 205 6.90 -24.31 -7.43
CA ARG A 205 7.78 -23.84 -8.52
C ARG A 205 7.75 -22.32 -8.62
N ALA A 206 8.89 -21.76 -9.04
CA ALA A 206 8.99 -20.36 -9.42
C ALA A 206 7.91 -19.97 -10.43
N LEU A 207 7.26 -18.84 -10.19
CA LEU A 207 6.35 -18.25 -11.15
C LEU A 207 7.18 -17.46 -12.19
N PRO A 208 7.03 -17.73 -13.49
CA PRO A 208 7.70 -16.94 -14.52
C PRO A 208 7.33 -15.46 -14.40
N GLU A 209 8.34 -14.58 -14.53
CA GLU A 209 8.14 -13.12 -14.44
C GLU A 209 7.01 -12.58 -15.34
N PRO A 210 6.86 -13.01 -16.61
CA PRO A 210 5.75 -12.53 -17.45
C PRO A 210 4.37 -12.87 -16.90
N ASP A 211 4.22 -14.01 -16.20
CA ASP A 211 2.96 -14.40 -15.59
C ASP A 211 2.67 -13.56 -14.34
N ALA A 212 3.70 -13.29 -13.53
CA ALA A 212 3.58 -12.41 -12.36
C ALA A 212 3.13 -11.00 -12.76
N LEU A 213 3.76 -10.42 -13.79
CA LEU A 213 3.38 -9.11 -14.33
C LEU A 213 1.93 -9.10 -14.79
N ARG A 214 1.52 -10.08 -15.60
CA ARG A 214 0.13 -10.18 -16.08
C ARG A 214 -0.88 -10.26 -14.95
N ILE A 215 -0.59 -11.01 -13.88
CA ILE A 215 -1.48 -11.16 -12.71
C ILE A 215 -1.62 -9.83 -11.97
N LEU A 216 -0.50 -9.15 -11.71
CA LEU A 216 -0.49 -7.84 -11.03
C LEU A 216 -1.23 -6.80 -11.86
N ASP A 217 -0.92 -6.70 -13.15
CA ASP A 217 -1.49 -5.70 -14.04
C ASP A 217 -3.00 -5.91 -14.25
N THR A 218 -3.48 -7.16 -14.24
CA THR A 218 -4.93 -7.45 -14.24
C THR A 218 -5.67 -6.75 -13.09
N VAL A 219 -5.07 -6.72 -11.88
CA VAL A 219 -5.67 -6.07 -10.72
C VAL A 219 -5.46 -4.57 -10.76
N ILE A 220 -4.27 -4.11 -11.16
CA ILE A 220 -3.91 -2.69 -11.22
C ILE A 220 -4.74 -1.94 -12.26
N GLU A 221 -4.81 -2.43 -13.49
CA GLU A 221 -5.47 -1.75 -14.62
C GLU A 221 -7.00 -1.71 -14.47
N ALA A 222 -7.57 -2.60 -13.64
CA ALA A 222 -8.99 -2.57 -13.33
C ALA A 222 -9.41 -1.41 -12.41
N GLN A 223 -8.45 -0.69 -11.82
CA GLN A 223 -8.74 0.38 -10.87
C GLN A 223 -8.88 1.74 -11.55
N ASN A 224 -9.94 2.48 -11.22
CA ASN A 224 -10.10 3.90 -11.60
C ASN A 224 -9.36 4.86 -10.65
N ALA A 225 -8.28 4.39 -10.02
CA ALA A 225 -7.43 5.14 -9.12
C ALA A 225 -5.96 4.76 -9.35
N PRO A 226 -5.01 5.68 -9.09
CA PRO A 226 -3.59 5.34 -9.08
C PRO A 226 -3.32 4.24 -8.05
N VAL A 227 -2.50 3.27 -8.45
CA VAL A 227 -2.11 2.13 -7.62
C VAL A 227 -0.63 2.24 -7.25
N LEU A 228 -0.34 2.13 -5.96
CA LEU A 228 0.98 1.89 -5.39
C LEU A 228 1.21 0.39 -5.21
N LEU A 229 2.36 -0.12 -5.63
CA LEU A 229 2.76 -1.50 -5.34
C LEU A 229 3.77 -1.51 -4.20
N HIS A 230 3.38 -2.01 -3.03
CA HIS A 230 4.24 -2.10 -1.86
C HIS A 230 4.88 -3.48 -1.74
N THR A 231 6.15 -3.53 -1.35
CA THR A 231 6.80 -4.75 -0.91
C THR A 231 7.70 -4.47 0.29
N CYS A 232 7.71 -5.37 1.27
CA CYS A 232 8.65 -5.36 2.38
C CYS A 232 9.67 -6.50 2.29
N ALA A 233 9.86 -7.07 1.10
CA ALA A 233 10.89 -8.08 0.85
C ALA A 233 12.28 -7.50 1.10
N SER A 234 13.16 -8.27 1.74
CA SER A 234 14.54 -7.86 2.01
C SER A 234 15.40 -7.69 0.75
N ARG A 235 14.97 -8.32 -0.35
CA ARG A 235 15.52 -8.17 -1.70
C ARG A 235 14.35 -7.95 -2.66
N PRO A 236 13.89 -6.70 -2.83
CA PRO A 236 12.76 -6.41 -3.70
C PRO A 236 13.11 -6.65 -5.16
N ALA A 237 12.22 -7.30 -5.92
CA ALA A 237 12.38 -7.51 -7.36
C ALA A 237 12.09 -6.21 -8.15
N LEU A 238 12.87 -5.16 -7.92
CA LEU A 238 12.58 -3.80 -8.40
C LEU A 238 12.47 -3.70 -9.93
N ALA A 239 13.28 -4.44 -10.68
CA ALA A 239 13.18 -4.49 -12.14
C ALA A 239 11.81 -5.03 -12.60
N THR A 240 11.29 -6.06 -11.95
CA THR A 240 9.95 -6.61 -12.23
C THR A 240 8.86 -5.64 -11.78
N ILE A 241 8.92 -5.14 -10.54
CA ILE A 241 7.93 -4.22 -9.97
C ILE A 241 7.85 -2.93 -10.82
N GLY A 242 8.99 -2.41 -11.27
CA GLY A 242 9.09 -1.24 -12.12
C GLY A 242 8.38 -1.40 -13.47
N ARG A 243 8.21 -2.62 -13.98
CA ARG A 243 7.55 -2.90 -15.27
C ARG A 243 6.03 -3.05 -15.20
N THR A 244 5.45 -3.10 -14.00
CA THR A 244 3.98 -3.19 -13.81
C THR A 244 3.27 -1.92 -14.29
N ALA A 245 1.94 -1.93 -14.35
CA ALA A 245 1.13 -0.75 -14.62
C ALA A 245 0.99 0.21 -13.40
N ALA A 246 1.62 -0.10 -12.26
CA ALA A 246 1.51 0.70 -11.04
C ALA A 246 2.03 2.14 -11.26
N ALA A 247 1.31 3.11 -10.70
CA ALA A 247 1.66 4.53 -10.74
C ALA A 247 2.83 4.88 -9.82
N GLY A 248 3.07 4.04 -8.82
CA GLY A 248 4.25 4.14 -7.97
C GLY A 248 4.54 2.84 -7.23
N ILE A 249 5.69 2.81 -6.59
CA ILE A 249 6.20 1.63 -5.88
C ILE A 249 6.63 2.02 -4.47
N SER A 250 6.45 1.11 -3.51
CA SER A 250 6.83 1.33 -2.12
C SER A 250 7.74 0.20 -1.64
N PHE A 251 8.85 0.57 -1.00
CA PHE A 251 9.82 -0.37 -0.45
C PHE A 251 10.67 0.31 0.63
N ASP A 252 11.30 -0.49 1.48
CA ASP A 252 12.24 -0.01 2.51
C ASP A 252 13.58 0.43 1.87
N ALA A 253 13.97 1.69 2.10
CA ALA A 253 15.23 2.24 1.60
C ALA A 253 16.45 1.44 2.08
N ALA A 254 16.39 0.84 3.27
CA ALA A 254 17.49 0.06 3.83
C ALA A 254 17.76 -1.25 3.06
N THR A 255 16.81 -1.72 2.24
CA THR A 255 16.98 -2.92 1.40
C THR A 255 17.72 -2.64 0.09
N ILE A 256 17.92 -1.37 -0.26
CA ILE A 256 18.49 -0.97 -1.55
C ILE A 256 20.01 -1.07 -1.53
N THR A 257 20.53 -1.74 -2.57
CA THR A 257 21.95 -1.92 -2.80
C THR A 257 22.42 -1.19 -4.05
N THR A 258 23.72 -1.23 -4.33
CA THR A 258 24.29 -0.73 -5.59
C THR A 258 23.72 -1.42 -6.83
N ALA A 259 23.30 -2.68 -6.72
CA ALA A 259 22.77 -3.46 -7.84
C ALA A 259 21.36 -3.00 -8.27
N ASP A 260 20.67 -2.26 -7.40
CA ASP A 260 19.28 -1.83 -7.62
C ASP A 260 19.18 -0.43 -8.26
N LEU A 261 20.29 0.30 -8.34
CA LEU A 261 20.31 1.69 -8.81
C LEU A 261 19.82 1.84 -10.25
N ASP A 262 20.22 0.95 -11.15
CA ASP A 262 19.80 1.02 -12.56
C ASP A 262 18.27 0.86 -12.67
N ALA A 263 17.69 -0.12 -11.97
CA ALA A 263 16.24 -0.31 -11.95
C ALA A 263 15.50 0.88 -11.33
N LEU A 264 16.04 1.47 -10.26
CA LEU A 264 15.46 2.68 -9.65
C LEU A 264 15.55 3.89 -10.57
N GLY A 265 16.66 4.05 -11.31
CA GLY A 265 16.81 5.06 -12.34
C GLY A 265 15.72 4.95 -13.40
N ASP A 266 15.55 3.75 -13.95
CA ASP A 266 14.51 3.46 -14.94
C ASP A 266 13.08 3.75 -14.42
N ILE A 267 12.81 3.43 -13.15
CA ILE A 267 11.51 3.70 -12.50
C ILE A 267 11.24 5.21 -12.41
N VAL A 268 12.23 5.99 -11.98
CA VAL A 268 12.10 7.45 -11.88
C VAL A 268 11.97 8.09 -13.27
N ASP A 269 12.75 7.63 -14.26
CA ASP A 269 12.68 8.11 -15.65
C ASP A 269 11.34 7.84 -16.31
N GLN A 270 10.68 6.72 -15.97
CA GLN A 270 9.32 6.41 -16.38
C GLN A 270 8.26 7.30 -15.71
N GLY A 271 8.66 8.17 -14.78
CA GLY A 271 7.77 9.08 -14.05
C GLY A 271 6.96 8.40 -12.94
N LYS A 272 7.35 7.19 -12.52
CA LYS A 272 6.69 6.50 -11.42
C LYS A 272 7.12 7.09 -10.09
N LYS A 273 6.16 7.15 -9.17
CA LYS A 273 6.40 7.63 -7.80
C LYS A 273 7.10 6.55 -6.97
N ILE A 274 7.94 6.99 -6.04
CA ILE A 274 8.60 6.10 -5.09
C ILE A 274 8.16 6.49 -3.68
N ALA A 275 7.37 5.64 -3.05
CA ALA A 275 7.06 5.72 -1.62
C ALA A 275 8.16 5.02 -0.82
N LEU A 276 9.18 5.80 -0.47
CA LEU A 276 10.41 5.32 0.13
C LEU A 276 10.24 5.14 1.64
N GLY A 277 10.48 3.93 2.12
CA GLY A 277 10.48 3.59 3.53
C GLY A 277 11.75 4.13 4.19
N LEU A 278 11.61 5.23 4.92
CA LEU A 278 12.74 5.94 5.56
C LEU A 278 12.68 5.86 7.08
N THR A 279 11.48 5.95 7.64
CA THR A 279 11.30 5.96 9.10
C THR A 279 11.28 4.53 9.64
N PRO A 280 12.08 4.19 10.68
CA PRO A 280 12.09 2.84 11.24
C PRO A 280 10.69 2.40 11.72
N ALA A 281 10.31 1.16 11.38
CA ALA A 281 9.02 0.61 11.80
C ALA A 281 8.98 0.34 13.32
N GLU A 282 10.14 0.06 13.94
CA GLU A 282 10.31 -0.11 15.38
C GLU A 282 11.15 1.02 15.98
N GLN A 283 10.97 1.26 17.29
CA GLN A 283 11.69 2.32 17.97
C GLN A 283 13.19 2.00 18.01
N PRO A 284 14.04 2.87 17.45
CA PRO A 284 15.48 2.68 17.52
C PRO A 284 15.99 2.86 18.96
N ALA A 285 17.09 2.18 19.28
CA ALA A 285 17.71 2.26 20.60
C ALA A 285 18.26 3.66 20.92
N ALA A 286 18.73 4.37 19.89
CA ALA A 286 19.16 5.75 19.99
C ALA A 286 18.08 6.69 19.42
N PRO A 287 17.89 7.89 19.98
CA PRO A 287 17.02 8.90 19.38
C PRO A 287 17.45 9.20 17.95
N ILE A 288 16.49 9.27 17.03
CA ILE A 288 16.70 9.60 15.62
C ILE A 288 15.99 10.92 15.29
N THR A 289 16.62 11.74 14.46
CA THR A 289 16.09 13.02 13.98
C THR A 289 15.54 12.88 12.57
N TRP A 290 14.68 13.83 12.15
CA TRP A 290 14.17 13.87 10.78
C TRP A 290 15.30 14.01 9.74
N ARG A 291 16.42 14.68 10.09
CA ARG A 291 17.56 14.85 9.16
C ARG A 291 18.24 13.52 8.86
N GLU A 292 18.47 12.71 9.88
CA GLU A 292 19.01 11.35 9.73
C GLU A 292 18.07 10.45 8.92
N ILE A 293 16.75 10.64 9.06
CA ILE A 293 15.74 9.92 8.27
C ILE A 293 15.71 10.39 6.81
N ALA A 294 15.94 11.68 6.55
CA ALA A 294 15.95 12.24 5.20
C ALA A 294 17.20 11.81 4.39
N GLU A 295 18.32 11.63 5.06
CA GLU A 295 19.64 11.39 4.46
C GLU A 295 19.68 10.28 3.40
N PRO A 296 19.08 9.08 3.61
CA PRO A 296 19.14 7.99 2.63
C PRO A 296 18.47 8.34 1.30
N ALA A 297 17.34 9.05 1.34
CA ALA A 297 16.64 9.49 0.13
C ALA A 297 17.48 10.50 -0.66
N VAL A 298 18.11 11.43 0.05
CA VAL A 298 18.95 12.46 -0.54
C VAL A 298 20.17 11.82 -1.21
N ARG A 299 20.86 10.91 -0.51
CA ARG A 299 21.97 10.13 -1.07
C ARG A 299 21.53 9.30 -2.28
N LEU A 300 20.33 8.72 -2.25
CA LEU A 300 19.81 7.93 -3.37
C LEU A 300 19.62 8.81 -4.60
N VAL A 301 18.94 9.95 -4.48
CA VAL A 301 18.71 10.89 -5.58
C VAL A 301 20.02 11.39 -6.18
N ASP A 302 21.00 11.74 -5.34
CA ASP A 302 22.33 12.17 -5.79
C ASP A 302 23.07 11.07 -6.56
N ARG A 303 23.01 9.83 -6.07
CA ARG A 303 23.67 8.69 -6.71
C ARG A 303 23.05 8.31 -8.04
N LEU A 304 21.73 8.50 -8.18
CA LEU A 304 21.02 8.32 -9.45
C LEU A 304 21.28 9.48 -10.43
N GLY A 305 21.83 10.60 -9.96
CA GLY A 305 22.13 11.78 -10.79
C GLY A 305 20.92 12.65 -11.11
N PHE A 306 19.82 12.49 -10.37
CA PHE A 306 18.61 13.31 -10.53
C PHE A 306 18.71 14.63 -9.76
N PRO A 307 18.02 15.70 -10.20
CA PRO A 307 17.97 16.96 -9.45
C PRO A 307 17.24 16.76 -8.11
N ARG A 308 17.59 17.54 -7.08
CA ARG A 308 16.95 17.43 -5.75
C ARG A 308 15.46 17.73 -5.76
N ALA A 309 14.98 18.52 -6.73
CA ALA A 309 13.55 18.70 -7.01
C ALA A 309 12.78 17.38 -7.21
N THR A 310 13.46 16.27 -7.51
CA THR A 310 12.89 14.91 -7.55
C THR A 310 12.32 14.48 -6.21
N LEU A 311 12.96 14.87 -5.09
CA LEU A 311 12.45 14.60 -3.74
C LEU A 311 11.06 15.21 -3.55
N ALA A 312 10.85 16.44 -4.04
CA ALA A 312 9.58 17.15 -3.93
C ALA A 312 8.49 16.62 -4.87
N THR A 313 8.86 15.98 -5.99
CA THR A 313 7.91 15.68 -7.08
C THR A 313 7.62 14.20 -7.29
N GLN A 314 8.56 13.33 -6.92
CA GLN A 314 8.49 11.88 -7.18
C GLN A 314 8.62 11.01 -5.92
N ILE A 315 9.19 11.54 -4.82
CA ILE A 315 9.43 10.76 -3.60
C ILE A 315 8.35 11.04 -2.55
N LEU A 316 7.66 9.99 -2.11
CA LEU A 316 6.81 10.01 -0.93
C LEU A 316 7.58 9.41 0.25
N VAL A 317 7.32 9.92 1.45
CA VAL A 317 7.96 9.43 2.68
C VAL A 317 7.02 8.48 3.40
N THR A 318 7.55 7.30 3.76
CA THR A 318 6.81 6.30 4.53
C THR A 318 7.66 5.71 5.65
N PRO A 319 7.06 5.11 6.68
CA PRO A 319 7.74 4.13 7.49
C PRO A 319 8.21 2.93 6.65
N ALA A 320 9.29 2.25 7.08
CA ALA A 320 9.87 1.10 6.38
C ALA A 320 8.88 -0.06 6.15
N CYS A 321 7.91 -0.21 7.05
CA CYS A 321 6.82 -1.19 6.96
C CYS A 321 5.62 -0.70 7.78
N GLY A 322 4.57 -1.51 7.89
CA GLY A 322 3.46 -1.25 8.80
C GLY A 322 3.89 -1.19 10.27
N LEU A 323 3.17 -0.40 11.08
CA LEU A 323 3.55 -0.05 12.45
C LEU A 323 2.87 -0.93 13.51
N ALA A 324 2.12 -1.96 13.11
CA ALA A 324 1.33 -2.79 14.04
C ALA A 324 2.15 -3.50 15.15
N GLY A 325 3.45 -3.70 14.94
CA GLY A 325 4.37 -4.28 15.93
C GLY A 325 4.96 -3.27 16.92
N ALA A 326 4.84 -1.97 16.67
CA ALA A 326 5.43 -0.92 17.50
C ALA A 326 4.51 -0.46 18.65
N SER A 327 5.07 0.35 19.55
CA SER A 327 4.26 1.08 20.54
C SER A 327 3.45 2.19 19.86
N LEU A 328 2.31 2.55 20.45
CA LEU A 328 1.49 3.69 19.99
C LEU A 328 2.28 5.01 20.01
N GLU A 329 3.12 5.20 21.03
CA GLU A 329 3.98 6.39 21.16
C GLU A 329 4.97 6.50 20.00
N TRP A 330 5.70 5.40 19.71
CA TRP A 330 6.61 5.38 18.58
C TRP A 330 5.88 5.54 17.25
N SER A 331 4.73 4.89 17.08
CA SER A 331 3.98 4.94 15.83
C SER A 331 3.54 6.36 15.48
N ARG A 332 3.07 7.13 16.48
CA ARG A 332 2.76 8.56 16.32
C ARG A 332 4.02 9.36 15.97
N ARG A 333 5.11 9.15 16.72
CA ARG A 333 6.38 9.85 16.47
C ARG A 333 6.94 9.54 15.08
N ALA A 334 6.82 8.31 14.61
CA ALA A 334 7.27 7.87 13.30
C ALA A 334 6.50 8.56 12.17
N LEU A 335 5.18 8.71 12.29
CA LEU A 335 4.39 9.47 11.32
C LEU A 335 4.75 10.96 11.35
N ALA A 336 4.88 11.55 12.54
CA ALA A 336 5.30 12.95 12.67
C ALA A 336 6.67 13.20 12.02
N LEU A 337 7.65 12.32 12.25
CA LEU A 337 8.97 12.38 11.62
C LEU A 337 8.88 12.22 10.10
N SER A 338 8.04 11.31 9.61
CA SER A 338 7.81 11.12 8.17
C SER A 338 7.25 12.39 7.52
N THR A 339 6.29 13.04 8.18
CA THR A 339 5.71 14.33 7.75
C THR A 339 6.73 15.47 7.82
N GLU A 340 7.58 15.53 8.85
CA GLU A 340 8.69 16.50 8.94
C GLU A 340 9.66 16.36 7.74
N VAL A 341 10.03 15.13 7.38
CA VAL A 341 10.91 14.86 6.22
C VAL A 341 10.23 15.23 4.91
N ALA A 342 8.98 14.80 4.71
CA ALA A 342 8.21 15.12 3.51
C ALA A 342 8.09 16.63 3.29
N ARG A 343 7.80 17.37 4.36
CA ARG A 343 7.77 18.83 4.34
C ARG A 343 9.10 19.43 3.93
N ALA A 344 10.21 18.93 4.47
CA ALA A 344 11.55 19.38 4.07
C ALA A 344 11.83 19.10 2.58
N PHE A 345 11.39 17.96 2.06
CA PHE A 345 11.49 17.65 0.63
C PHE A 345 10.67 18.61 -0.23
N ALA A 346 9.46 18.97 0.22
CA ALA A 346 8.57 19.86 -0.53
C ALA A 346 9.00 21.33 -0.52
N GLU A 347 9.48 21.84 0.62
CA GLU A 347 9.79 23.26 0.80
C GLU A 347 11.22 23.62 0.35
N GLU A 348 12.23 22.82 0.72
CA GLU A 348 13.64 23.17 0.52
C GLU A 348 14.52 21.96 0.14
N PRO A 349 14.24 21.26 -0.97
CA PRO A 349 15.00 20.05 -1.33
C PRO A 349 16.50 20.28 -1.58
N GLU A 350 16.86 21.50 -2.01
CA GLU A 350 18.26 21.89 -2.29
C GLU A 350 19.06 22.23 -1.02
N SER A 351 18.40 22.50 0.12
CA SER A 351 19.09 22.84 1.39
C SER A 351 19.48 21.61 2.21
N LEU A 352 19.05 20.42 1.78
CA LEU A 352 19.31 19.15 2.44
C LEU A 352 20.75 18.70 2.18
N ASN A 353 21.65 19.10 3.08
CA ASN A 353 23.04 18.64 3.04
C ASN A 353 23.16 17.25 3.66
N VAL A 354 23.82 16.36 2.92
CA VAL A 354 24.29 15.07 3.43
C VAL A 354 25.73 15.30 3.86
N GLU A 355 26.01 15.22 5.15
CA GLU A 355 27.40 15.24 5.66
C GLU A 355 28.12 13.90 5.45
#